data_AF-A0A4P7L000-F1
#
_entry.id   AF-A0A4P7L000-F1
#
_cell.length_a   1.000
_cell.length_b   1.000
_cell.length_c   1.000
_cell.angle_alpha   90.00
_cell.angle_beta   90.00
_cell.angle_gamma   90.00
#
_symmetry.space_group_name_H-M   'P 1'
#
loop_
_entity.id
_entity.type
_entity.pdbx_description
1 polymer ?
#
loop_
_entity_poly.entity_id
_entity_poly.type
_entity_poly.pdbx_seq_one_letter_code
_entity_poly.pdbx_strand_id
1 'polypeptide(L)'
;MDCFHDRKLAERIYTNPFKLADVTTLEDGEIMQHKRMALLTLIQKHIRRRDMTELFDEIVTLLSYNYYTDNQVITMFNYLIQEGNAKKPMEFITEIAKQSEKHEGALMTIAQQIEEIGIQKGIQIGEQKGVQKGKLEGIQEGEKQASMKIARQLLEKGVERDIVKLSTGLTDTEMSNLFKD
;
A
#
# COMPACT_ATOMS: atom_id res chain seq x y z
N MET A 1 15.99 -29.81 29.08
CA MET A 1 15.00 -30.84 28.68
C MET A 1 13.82 -30.91 29.64
N ASP A 2 14.00 -30.53 30.91
CA ASP A 2 12.97 -30.60 31.96
C ASP A 2 11.74 -29.71 31.73
N CYS A 3 11.84 -28.72 30.84
CA CYS A 3 10.74 -27.81 30.49
C CYS A 3 9.81 -28.32 29.37
N PHE A 4 10.10 -29.48 28.77
CA PHE A 4 9.25 -30.07 27.73
C PHE A 4 8.28 -31.09 28.33
N HIS A 5 7.00 -31.01 27.92
CA HIS A 5 5.96 -31.95 28.35
C HIS A 5 6.29 -33.41 27.98
N ASP A 6 6.87 -33.63 26.80
CA ASP A 6 7.47 -34.91 26.41
C ASP A 6 8.99 -34.80 26.35
N ARG A 7 9.63 -35.14 27.47
CA ARG A 7 11.09 -35.10 27.62
C ARG A 7 11.81 -36.06 26.68
N LYS A 8 11.28 -37.27 26.46
CA LYS A 8 11.95 -38.29 25.64
C LYS A 8 11.95 -37.87 24.16
N LEU A 9 10.84 -37.32 23.68
CA LEU A 9 10.77 -36.76 22.33
C LEU A 9 11.70 -35.55 22.17
N ALA A 10 11.71 -34.64 23.15
CA ALA A 10 12.58 -33.47 23.12
C ALA A 10 14.06 -33.86 23.14
N GLU A 11 14.47 -34.81 23.97
CA GLU A 11 15.83 -35.36 23.95
C GLU A 11 16.15 -35.94 22.57
N ARG A 12 15.29 -36.77 21.98
CA ARG A 12 15.53 -37.35 20.65
C ARG A 12 15.65 -36.31 19.54
N ILE A 13 14.89 -35.22 19.58
CA ILE A 13 14.89 -34.20 18.51
C ILE A 13 16.01 -33.18 18.70
N TYR A 14 16.21 -32.68 19.93
CA TYR A 14 17.04 -31.49 20.16
C TYR A 14 18.49 -31.79 20.57
N THR A 15 18.85 -33.04 20.92
CA THR A 15 20.25 -33.38 21.26
C THR A 15 21.02 -33.99 20.10
N ASN A 16 20.36 -34.27 18.97
CA ASN A 16 21.02 -34.75 17.77
C ASN A 16 21.43 -33.58 16.86
N PRO A 17 22.49 -33.73 16.04
CA PRO A 17 22.85 -32.71 15.05
C PRO A 17 21.67 -32.38 14.13
N PHE A 18 21.31 -31.11 14.04
CA PHE A 18 20.26 -30.66 13.14
C PHE A 18 20.77 -30.69 11.70
N LYS A 19 19.95 -31.24 10.80
CA LYS A 19 20.16 -31.05 9.36
C LYS A 19 19.53 -29.73 8.97
N LEU A 20 20.37 -28.76 8.63
CA LEU A 20 19.92 -27.53 7.98
C LEU A 20 19.68 -27.84 6.51
N ALA A 21 18.51 -27.48 6.00
CA ALA A 21 18.18 -27.56 4.58
C ALA A 21 18.16 -26.15 4.01
N ASP A 22 18.90 -25.93 2.93
CA ASP A 22 18.77 -24.71 2.15
C ASP A 22 17.54 -24.84 1.24
N VAL A 23 16.47 -24.16 1.62
CA VAL A 23 15.19 -24.15 0.90
C VAL A 23 15.35 -23.70 -0.56
N THR A 24 16.35 -22.88 -0.87
CA THR A 24 16.57 -22.39 -2.24
C THR A 24 17.05 -23.48 -3.19
N THR A 25 17.63 -24.55 -2.65
CA THR A 25 18.16 -25.69 -3.43
C THR A 25 17.15 -26.81 -3.66
N LEU A 26 16.02 -26.79 -2.95
CA LEU A 26 14.98 -27.81 -3.08
C LEU A 26 14.17 -27.57 -4.34
N GLU A 27 13.83 -28.63 -5.07
CA GLU A 27 12.94 -28.54 -6.23
C GLU A 27 11.49 -28.23 -5.76
N ASP A 28 10.75 -27.45 -6.54
CA ASP A 28 9.37 -27.09 -6.14
C ASP A 28 8.50 -28.33 -6.01
N GLY A 29 8.65 -29.32 -6.91
CA GLY A 29 7.95 -30.60 -6.83
C GLY A 29 8.27 -31.42 -5.56
N GLU A 30 9.45 -31.24 -4.97
CA GLU A 30 9.79 -31.82 -3.65
C GLU A 30 9.05 -31.07 -2.54
N ILE A 31 9.09 -29.72 -2.58
CA ILE A 31 8.40 -28.86 -1.61
C ILE A 31 6.90 -29.14 -1.56
N MET A 32 6.26 -29.39 -2.71
CA MET A 32 4.84 -29.70 -2.80
C MET A 32 4.42 -30.93 -1.97
N GLN A 33 5.37 -31.84 -1.68
CA GLN A 33 5.12 -33.05 -0.88
C GLN A 33 5.22 -32.82 0.63
N HIS A 34 5.66 -31.64 1.07
CA HIS A 34 5.92 -31.32 2.49
C HIS A 34 4.66 -31.07 3.34
N LYS A 35 3.46 -31.43 2.83
CA LYS A 35 2.18 -31.33 3.53
C LYS A 35 1.98 -29.94 4.15
N ARG A 36 1.84 -29.85 5.48
CA ARG A 36 1.62 -28.59 6.23
C ARG A 36 2.77 -27.59 6.09
N MET A 37 3.97 -28.03 5.72
CA MET A 37 5.13 -27.14 5.52
C MET A 37 5.27 -26.64 4.08
N ALA A 38 4.56 -27.25 3.12
CA ALA A 38 4.74 -26.96 1.70
C ALA A 38 4.51 -25.49 1.36
N LEU A 39 3.36 -24.92 1.75
CA LEU A 39 2.99 -23.54 1.39
C LEU A 39 3.96 -22.51 1.96
N LEU A 40 4.31 -22.61 3.25
CA LEU A 40 5.29 -21.71 3.85
C LEU A 40 6.66 -21.83 3.19
N THR A 41 7.12 -23.06 2.93
CA THR A 41 8.43 -23.32 2.31
C THR A 41 8.48 -22.77 0.89
N LEU A 42 7.41 -22.99 0.10
CA LEU A 42 7.29 -22.47 -1.26
C LEU A 42 7.30 -20.93 -1.27
N ILE A 43 6.50 -20.29 -0.40
CA ILE A 43 6.48 -18.84 -0.26
C ILE A 43 7.87 -18.32 0.15
N GLN A 44 8.53 -18.94 1.13
CA GLN A 44 9.85 -18.51 1.60
C GLN A 44 10.92 -18.66 0.51
N LYS A 45 10.93 -19.77 -0.24
CA LYS A 45 11.85 -20.00 -1.36
C LYS A 45 11.79 -18.85 -2.36
N HIS A 46 10.56 -18.44 -2.68
CA HIS A 46 10.31 -17.52 -3.78
C HIS A 46 10.04 -16.08 -3.34
N ILE A 47 10.04 -15.75 -2.05
CA ILE A 47 9.56 -14.43 -1.57
C ILE A 47 10.23 -13.23 -2.24
N ARG A 48 11.48 -13.37 -2.69
CA ARG A 48 12.26 -12.32 -3.39
C ARG A 48 12.15 -12.38 -4.92
N ARG A 49 11.31 -13.25 -5.48
CA ARG A 49 11.07 -13.36 -6.92
C ARG A 49 10.44 -12.06 -7.42
N ARG A 50 10.71 -11.72 -8.68
CA ARG A 50 10.24 -10.46 -9.27
C ARG A 50 8.72 -10.38 -9.36
N ASP A 51 8.06 -11.52 -9.57
CA ASP A 51 6.61 -11.60 -9.69
C ASP A 51 6.12 -12.93 -9.09
N MET A 52 5.55 -12.86 -7.90
CA MET A 52 5.04 -14.02 -7.16
C MET A 52 3.77 -14.61 -7.77
N THR A 53 3.15 -13.92 -8.73
CA THR A 53 1.99 -14.44 -9.46
C THR A 53 2.32 -15.70 -10.25
N GLU A 54 3.60 -15.95 -10.52
CA GLU A 54 4.09 -17.17 -11.16
C GLU A 54 3.89 -18.43 -10.31
N LEU A 55 3.57 -18.31 -9.01
CA LEU A 55 3.30 -19.44 -8.10
C LEU A 55 1.81 -19.76 -7.95
N PHE A 56 0.96 -19.20 -8.81
CA PHE A 56 -0.48 -19.28 -8.69
C PHE A 56 -0.96 -20.73 -8.60
N ASP A 57 -0.54 -21.58 -9.53
CA ASP A 57 -1.00 -22.96 -9.64
C ASP A 57 -0.54 -23.79 -8.43
N GLU A 58 0.70 -23.60 -7.98
CA GLU A 58 1.23 -24.28 -6.80
C GLU A 58 0.49 -23.87 -5.54
N ILE A 59 0.24 -22.58 -5.34
CA ILE A 59 -0.47 -22.08 -4.15
C ILE A 59 -1.91 -22.60 -4.13
N VAL A 60 -2.64 -22.52 -5.24
CA VAL A 60 -4.01 -23.06 -5.36
C VAL A 60 -4.03 -24.57 -5.07
N THR A 61 -3.08 -25.30 -5.66
CA THR A 61 -2.95 -26.74 -5.43
C THR A 61 -2.74 -27.05 -3.94
N LEU A 62 -1.84 -26.33 -3.27
CA LEU A 62 -1.58 -26.53 -1.85
C LEU A 62 -2.81 -26.20 -0.99
N LEU A 63 -3.50 -25.09 -1.27
CA LEU A 63 -4.69 -24.68 -0.52
C LEU A 63 -5.87 -25.64 -0.70
N SER A 64 -5.92 -26.40 -1.79
CA SER A 64 -6.92 -27.46 -1.97
C SER A 64 -6.77 -28.60 -0.96
N TYR A 65 -5.58 -28.76 -0.36
CA TYR A 65 -5.33 -29.80 0.64
C TYR A 65 -5.87 -29.42 2.02
N ASN A 66 -6.35 -30.41 2.77
CA ASN A 66 -6.89 -30.20 4.11
C ASN A 66 -5.81 -30.04 5.22
N TYR A 67 -4.72 -29.34 4.89
CA TYR A 67 -3.56 -29.17 5.79
C TYR A 67 -3.55 -27.86 6.56
N TYR A 68 -4.26 -26.85 6.06
CA TYR A 68 -4.22 -25.49 6.57
C TYR A 68 -5.52 -25.11 7.27
N THR A 69 -5.39 -24.31 8.32
CA THR A 69 -6.50 -23.54 8.90
C THR A 69 -6.52 -22.15 8.29
N ASP A 70 -7.67 -21.46 8.38
CA ASP A 70 -7.80 -20.08 7.88
C ASP A 70 -6.75 -19.15 8.49
N ASN A 71 -6.47 -19.27 9.79
CA ASN A 71 -5.43 -18.47 10.45
C ASN A 71 -4.04 -18.70 9.86
N GLN A 72 -3.72 -19.94 9.46
CA GLN A 72 -2.45 -20.25 8.81
C GLN A 72 -2.41 -19.60 7.42
N VAL A 73 -3.48 -19.72 6.64
CA VAL A 73 -3.60 -19.08 5.32
C VAL A 73 -3.47 -17.57 5.44
N ILE A 74 -4.22 -16.94 6.34
CA ILE A 74 -4.13 -15.50 6.62
C ILE A 74 -2.71 -15.09 6.97
N THR A 75 -2.03 -15.83 7.85
CA THR A 75 -0.65 -15.52 8.23
C THR A 75 0.31 -15.59 7.04
N MET A 76 0.21 -16.64 6.23
CA MET A 76 1.07 -16.83 5.05
C MET A 76 0.83 -15.76 3.98
N PHE A 77 -0.44 -15.39 3.74
CA PHE A 77 -0.78 -14.34 2.77
C PHE A 77 -0.40 -12.95 3.27
N ASN A 78 -0.58 -12.65 4.55
CA ASN A 78 -0.08 -11.39 5.12
C ASN A 78 1.43 -11.26 4.95
N TYR A 79 2.18 -12.34 5.19
CA TYR A 79 3.61 -12.36 4.92
C TYR A 79 3.92 -12.14 3.43
N LEU A 80 3.19 -12.82 2.53
CA LEU A 80 3.35 -12.64 1.08
C LEU A 80 3.08 -11.20 0.64
N ILE A 81 2.08 -10.53 1.20
CA ILE A 81 1.75 -9.14 0.88
C ILE A 81 2.81 -8.17 1.38
N GLN A 82 3.38 -8.44 2.57
CA GLN A 82 4.36 -7.56 3.19
C GLN A 82 5.73 -7.66 2.52
N GLU A 83 6.17 -8.88 2.21
CA GLU A 83 7.54 -9.15 1.78
C GLU A 83 7.66 -9.56 0.31
N GLY A 84 6.57 -10.06 -0.28
CA GLY A 84 6.55 -10.55 -1.65
C GLY A 84 6.35 -9.42 -2.67
N ASN A 85 6.79 -9.67 -3.90
CA ASN A 85 6.54 -8.76 -5.02
C ASN A 85 5.49 -9.36 -5.96
N ALA A 86 4.39 -8.65 -6.16
CA ALA A 86 3.37 -8.99 -7.16
C ALA A 86 2.98 -7.71 -7.88
N LYS A 87 2.90 -7.76 -9.22
CA LYS A 87 2.49 -6.57 -10.00
C LYS A 87 1.10 -6.07 -9.62
N LYS A 88 0.21 -7.01 -9.31
CA LYS A 88 -1.18 -6.76 -8.97
C LYS A 88 -1.59 -7.65 -7.79
N PRO A 89 -1.14 -7.33 -6.57
CA PRO A 89 -1.31 -8.19 -5.40
C PRO A 89 -2.80 -8.45 -5.10
N MET A 90 -3.65 -7.44 -5.30
CA MET A 90 -5.09 -7.55 -5.09
C MET A 90 -5.77 -8.52 -6.06
N GLU A 91 -5.50 -8.41 -7.36
CA GLU A 91 -6.01 -9.36 -8.35
C GLU A 91 -5.50 -10.77 -8.04
N PHE A 92 -4.21 -10.91 -7.69
CA PHE A 92 -3.61 -12.20 -7.35
C PHE A 92 -4.30 -12.91 -6.17
N ILE A 93 -4.50 -12.20 -5.05
CA ILE A 93 -5.19 -12.76 -3.87
C ILE A 93 -6.64 -13.10 -4.20
N THR A 94 -7.32 -12.25 -4.96
CA THR A 94 -8.72 -12.45 -5.35
C THR A 94 -8.88 -13.67 -6.25
N GLU A 95 -7.98 -13.87 -7.22
CA GLU A 95 -8.00 -15.05 -8.07
C GLU A 95 -7.68 -16.34 -7.31
N ILE A 96 -6.76 -16.30 -6.33
CA ILE A 96 -6.52 -17.46 -5.46
C ILE A 96 -7.75 -17.75 -4.60
N ALA A 97 -8.42 -16.72 -4.07
CA ALA A 97 -9.63 -16.87 -3.26
C ALA A 97 -10.74 -17.61 -4.03
N LYS A 98 -10.97 -17.21 -5.29
CA LYS A 98 -11.97 -17.86 -6.18
C LYS A 98 -11.70 -19.33 -6.42
N GLN A 99 -10.43 -19.76 -6.43
CA GLN A 99 -10.04 -21.15 -6.64
C GLN A 99 -9.87 -21.94 -5.33
N SER A 100 -10.00 -21.28 -4.18
CA SER A 100 -9.75 -21.86 -2.87
C SER A 100 -11.04 -21.91 -2.04
N GLU A 101 -12.05 -22.68 -2.48
CA GLU A 101 -13.39 -22.75 -1.84
C GLU A 101 -13.33 -22.85 -0.30
N LYS A 102 -12.39 -23.64 0.23
CA LYS A 102 -12.21 -23.83 1.67
C LYS A 102 -11.73 -22.57 2.42
N HIS A 103 -10.93 -21.75 1.76
CA HIS A 103 -10.24 -20.59 2.35
C HIS A 103 -10.69 -19.25 1.73
N GLU A 104 -11.72 -19.27 0.89
CA GLU A 104 -12.23 -18.10 0.16
C GLU A 104 -12.53 -16.95 1.12
N GLY A 105 -13.33 -17.19 2.18
CA GLY A 105 -13.72 -16.15 3.14
C GLY A 105 -12.51 -15.52 3.86
N ALA A 106 -11.52 -16.33 4.19
CA ALA A 106 -10.29 -15.87 4.82
C ALA A 106 -9.47 -14.97 3.88
N LEU A 107 -9.32 -15.38 2.62
CA LEU A 107 -8.59 -14.61 1.60
C LEU A 107 -9.35 -13.34 1.18
N MET A 108 -10.69 -13.40 1.10
CA MET A 108 -11.53 -12.24 0.78
C MET A 108 -11.48 -11.18 1.88
N THR A 109 -11.37 -11.59 3.15
CA THR A 109 -11.19 -10.65 4.27
C THR A 109 -9.87 -9.88 4.12
N ILE A 110 -8.79 -10.57 3.73
CA ILE A 110 -7.49 -9.92 3.46
C ILE A 110 -7.63 -8.93 2.30
N ALA A 111 -8.28 -9.33 1.21
CA ALA A 111 -8.51 -8.46 0.06
C ALA A 111 -9.28 -7.19 0.47
N GLN A 112 -10.40 -7.34 1.18
CA GLN A 112 -11.20 -6.21 1.67
C GLN A 112 -10.38 -5.28 2.57
N GLN A 113 -9.57 -5.83 3.47
CA GLN A 113 -8.75 -5.02 4.37
C GLN A 113 -7.71 -4.19 3.61
N ILE A 114 -7.07 -4.75 2.58
CA ILE A 114 -6.12 -4.01 1.74
C ILE A 114 -6.83 -2.89 0.97
N GLU A 115 -8.00 -3.18 0.41
CA GLU A 115 -8.81 -2.18 -0.30
C GLU A 115 -9.19 -1.02 0.63
N GLU A 116 -9.68 -1.31 1.84
CA GLU A 116 -10.04 -0.30 2.83
C GLU A 116 -8.84 0.57 3.23
N ILE A 117 -7.67 -0.04 3.49
CA ILE A 117 -6.43 0.68 3.76
C ILE A 117 -6.06 1.58 2.57
N GLY A 118 -6.24 1.10 1.35
CA GLY A 118 -6.00 1.85 0.12
C GLY A 118 -6.89 3.09 0.02
N ILE A 119 -8.19 2.92 0.27
CA ILE A 119 -9.18 4.01 0.28
C ILE A 119 -8.84 5.05 1.35
N GLN A 120 -8.57 4.62 2.58
CA GLN A 120 -8.23 5.52 3.69
C GLN A 120 -6.96 6.34 3.39
N LYS A 121 -5.91 5.69 2.87
CA LYS A 121 -4.69 6.40 2.42
C LYS A 121 -4.99 7.37 1.27
N GLY A 122 -5.83 6.96 0.33
CA GLY A 122 -6.25 7.81 -0.79
C GLY A 122 -6.96 9.08 -0.34
N ILE A 123 -7.91 8.95 0.60
CA ILE A 123 -8.62 10.09 1.20
C ILE A 123 -7.64 11.01 1.92
N GLN A 124 -6.78 10.46 2.78
CA GLN A 124 -5.80 11.24 3.54
C GLN A 124 -4.86 12.04 2.63
N ILE A 125 -4.34 11.41 1.57
CA ILE A 125 -3.48 12.09 0.58
C ILE A 125 -4.28 13.16 -0.16
N GLY A 126 -5.54 12.87 -0.51
CA GLY A 126 -6.44 13.80 -1.17
C GLY A 126 -6.71 15.05 -0.34
N GLU A 127 -7.04 14.88 0.94
CA GLU A 127 -7.25 15.97 1.90
C GLU A 127 -5.99 16.82 2.08
N GLN A 128 -4.83 16.19 2.30
CA GLN A 128 -3.56 16.92 2.45
C GLN A 128 -3.23 17.76 1.21
N LYS A 129 -3.35 17.18 0.01
CA LYS A 129 -3.13 17.90 -1.25
C LYS A 129 -4.16 19.00 -1.46
N GLY A 130 -5.43 18.73 -1.13
CA GLY A 130 -6.53 19.70 -1.23
C GLY A 130 -6.31 20.91 -0.34
N VAL A 131 -5.96 20.70 0.93
CA VAL A 131 -5.65 21.78 1.89
C VAL A 131 -4.43 22.58 1.43
N GLN A 132 -3.36 21.91 0.99
CA GLN A 132 -2.15 22.59 0.53
C GLN A 132 -2.42 23.46 -0.71
N LYS A 133 -3.13 22.91 -1.70
CA LYS A 133 -3.51 23.62 -2.92
C LYS A 133 -4.45 24.78 -2.61
N GLY A 134 -5.49 24.55 -1.82
CA GLY A 134 -6.45 25.58 -1.42
C GLY A 134 -5.80 26.72 -0.62
N LYS A 135 -4.82 26.43 0.23
CA LYS A 135 -4.05 27.46 0.94
C LYS A 135 -3.21 28.31 -0.02
N LEU A 136 -2.53 27.68 -0.98
CA LEU A 136 -1.72 28.40 -1.97
C LEU A 136 -2.59 29.29 -2.88
N GLU A 137 -3.67 28.74 -3.42
CA GLU A 137 -4.61 29.48 -4.26
C GLU A 137 -5.29 30.60 -3.47
N GLY A 138 -5.69 30.34 -2.22
CA GLY A 138 -6.30 31.34 -1.34
C GLY A 138 -5.35 32.48 -0.97
N ILE A 139 -4.06 32.20 -0.77
CA ILE A 139 -3.04 33.25 -0.54
C ILE A 139 -2.88 34.10 -1.80
N GLN A 140 -2.71 33.47 -2.97
CA GLN A 140 -2.52 34.20 -4.22
C GLN A 140 -3.74 35.06 -4.58
N GLU A 141 -4.94 34.51 -4.45
CA GLU A 141 -6.18 35.25 -4.71
C GLU A 141 -6.38 36.36 -3.68
N GLY A 142 -6.10 36.10 -2.41
CA GLY A 142 -6.16 37.12 -1.35
C GLY A 142 -5.17 38.28 -1.56
N GLU A 143 -3.92 37.98 -1.92
CA GLU A 143 -2.90 38.98 -2.25
C GLU A 143 -3.32 39.83 -3.47
N LYS A 144 -3.86 39.17 -4.50
CA LYS A 144 -4.37 39.85 -5.70
C LYS A 144 -5.56 40.77 -5.38
N GLN A 145 -6.54 40.27 -4.63
CA GLN A 145 -7.70 41.06 -4.22
C GLN A 145 -7.30 42.24 -3.33
N ALA A 146 -6.37 42.04 -2.40
CA ALA A 146 -5.83 43.12 -1.56
C ALA A 146 -5.12 44.18 -2.41
N SER A 147 -4.29 43.76 -3.37
CA SER A 147 -3.58 44.66 -4.29
C SER A 147 -4.56 45.48 -5.14
N MET A 148 -5.62 44.86 -5.67
CA MET A 148 -6.68 45.56 -6.41
C MET A 148 -7.45 46.56 -5.54
N LYS A 149 -7.76 46.19 -4.29
CA LYS A 149 -8.46 47.07 -3.35
C LYS A 149 -7.62 48.31 -3.02
N ILE A 150 -6.33 48.12 -2.76
CA ILE A 150 -5.38 49.21 -2.51
C ILE A 150 -5.28 50.11 -3.75
N ALA A 151 -5.17 49.53 -4.94
CA ALA A 151 -5.08 50.29 -6.18
C ALA A 151 -6.31 51.19 -6.41
N ARG A 152 -7.53 50.67 -6.19
CA ARG A 152 -8.77 51.46 -6.26
C ARG A 152 -8.74 52.65 -5.30
N GLN A 153 -8.39 52.41 -4.03
CA GLN A 153 -8.35 53.46 -3.01
C GLN A 153 -7.31 54.56 -3.30
N LEU A 154 -6.15 54.20 -3.85
CA LEU A 154 -5.12 55.16 -4.21
C LEU A 154 -5.56 56.02 -5.41
N LEU A 155 -6.17 55.40 -6.42
CA LEU A 155 -6.70 56.12 -7.59
C LEU A 155 -7.83 57.06 -7.21
N GLU A 156 -8.75 56.65 -6.32
CA GLU A 156 -9.82 57.51 -5.77
C GLU A 156 -9.27 58.73 -5.03
N LYS A 157 -8.08 58.61 -4.41
CA LYS A 157 -7.38 59.72 -3.74
C LYS A 157 -6.53 60.57 -4.69
N GLY A 158 -6.56 60.31 -5.99
CA GLY A 158 -5.84 61.08 -7.01
C GLY A 158 -4.36 60.74 -7.15
N VAL A 159 -3.90 59.58 -6.65
CA VAL A 159 -2.53 59.12 -6.85
C VAL A 159 -2.32 58.71 -8.32
N GLU A 160 -1.20 59.10 -8.91
CA GLU A 160 -0.88 58.83 -10.31
C GLU A 160 -0.82 57.32 -10.61
N ARG A 161 -1.36 56.93 -11.77
CA ARG A 161 -1.53 55.53 -12.18
C ARG A 161 -0.23 54.74 -12.18
N ASP A 162 0.87 55.35 -12.62
CA ASP A 162 2.18 54.69 -12.68
C ASP A 162 2.74 54.41 -11.28
N ILE A 163 2.52 55.32 -10.32
CA ILE A 163 2.88 55.14 -8.91
C ILE A 163 2.05 54.03 -8.27
N VAL A 164 0.74 53.98 -8.56
CA VAL A 164 -0.15 52.91 -8.08
C VAL A 164 0.26 51.55 -8.61
N LYS A 165 0.56 51.46 -9.91
CA LYS A 165 1.01 50.22 -10.56
C LYS A 165 2.31 49.70 -9.97
N LEU A 166 3.29 50.59 -9.76
CA LEU A 166 4.57 50.25 -9.12
C LEU A 166 4.37 49.75 -7.68
N SER A 167 3.47 50.38 -6.92
CA SER A 167 3.26 50.10 -5.49
C SER A 167 2.44 48.83 -5.23
N THR A 168 1.58 48.43 -6.17
CA THR A 168 0.68 47.27 -6.02
C THR A 168 1.11 46.05 -6.82
N GLY A 169 2.09 46.20 -7.72
CA GLY A 169 2.58 45.11 -8.56
C GLY A 169 1.59 44.62 -9.61
N LEU A 170 0.47 45.33 -9.81
CA LEU A 170 -0.56 44.96 -10.79
C LEU A 170 -0.07 45.16 -12.23
N THR A 171 -0.48 44.25 -13.11
CA THR A 171 -0.22 44.36 -14.55
C THR A 171 -1.12 45.40 -15.22
N ASP A 172 -0.79 45.85 -16.44
CA ASP A 172 -1.66 46.79 -17.18
C ASP A 172 -3.06 46.24 -17.44
N THR A 173 -3.16 44.95 -17.69
CA THR A 173 -4.43 44.24 -17.88
C THR A 173 -5.24 44.24 -16.60
N GLU A 174 -4.64 43.92 -15.46
CA GLU A 174 -5.30 43.99 -14.15
C GLU A 174 -5.71 45.42 -13.79
N MET A 175 -4.84 46.41 -14.03
CA MET A 175 -5.14 47.84 -13.84
C MET A 175 -6.27 48.35 -14.74
N SER A 176 -6.48 47.74 -15.90
CA SER A 176 -7.57 48.09 -16.84
C SER A 176 -8.90 47.43 -16.46
N ASN A 177 -8.86 46.37 -15.67
CA ASN A 177 -10.02 45.64 -15.19
C ASN A 177 -10.46 46.07 -13.78
N LEU A 178 -9.74 47.00 -13.13
CA LEU A 178 -10.07 47.45 -11.76
C LEU A 178 -11.49 48.00 -11.60
N PHE A 179 -12.08 48.60 -12.64
CA PHE A 179 -13.42 49.22 -12.61
C PHE A 179 -14.37 48.63 -13.66
N LYS A 180 -14.04 47.45 -14.21
CA LYS A 180 -14.97 46.70 -15.04
C LYS A 180 -15.68 45.69 -14.14
N ASP A 181 -17.01 45.76 -14.12
CA ASP A 181 -17.87 44.78 -13.45
C ASP A 181 -17.71 43.38 -14.06
#